data_AF-R9LY55-F1
#
_entry.id   AF-R9LY55-F1
#
_cell.length_a   1.000
_cell.length_b   1.000
_cell.length_c   1.000
_cell.angle_alpha   90.00
_cell.angle_beta   90.00
_cell.angle_gamma   90.00
#
_symmetry.space_group_name_H-M   'P 1'
#
loop_
_entity.id
_entity.type
_entity.pdbx_description
1 polymer ?
#
loop_
_entity_poly.entity_id
_entity_poly.type
_entity_poly.pdbx_seq_one_letter_code
_entity_poly.pdbx_strand_id
1 'polypeptide(L)'
;MCFGDSNTYGYDPRSYLGGRYPRSVRWTGRLEEDGWEVFNQGENGRSIPRLDFEIEAAVQSVPKARPDILTVMLGSNDLLQCPGLTARVCGEQMERFLPHS
;
A
#
# COMPACT_ATOMS: atom_id res chain seq x y z
N MET A 1 -5.65 4.04 -8.52
CA MET A 1 -5.56 3.94 -7.05
C MET A 1 -4.24 3.30 -6.66
N CYS A 2 -3.58 3.84 -5.63
CA CYS A 2 -2.33 3.30 -5.11
C CYS A 2 -2.55 2.83 -3.66
N PHE A 3 -2.67 1.52 -3.46
CA PHE A 3 -2.85 0.88 -2.15
C PHE A 3 -1.49 0.39 -1.63
N GLY A 4 -1.14 0.71 -0.40
CA GLY A 4 0.11 0.19 0.16
C GLY A 4 0.41 0.64 1.58
N ASP A 5 1.68 0.52 1.94
CA ASP A 5 2.18 0.83 3.27
C ASP A 5 2.75 2.27 3.38
N SER A 6 3.68 2.49 4.32
CA SER A 6 4.41 3.75 4.49
C SER A 6 5.17 4.21 3.24
N ASN A 7 5.58 3.29 2.37
CA ASN A 7 6.25 3.62 1.10
C ASN A 7 5.26 4.23 0.09
N THR A 8 3.98 3.84 0.15
CA THR A 8 2.90 4.47 -0.63
C THR A 8 2.41 5.75 0.04
N TYR A 9 2.31 5.79 1.37
CA TYR A 9 1.98 7.00 2.11
C TYR A 9 2.99 8.12 1.81
N GLY A 10 4.27 7.74 1.71
CA GLY A 10 5.40 8.66 1.56
C GLY A 10 5.96 9.07 2.91
N TYR A 11 6.18 8.12 3.83
CA TYR A 11 6.78 8.41 5.12
C TYR A 11 8.24 8.90 4.97
N ASP A 12 8.59 10.01 5.65
CA ASP A 12 9.97 10.51 5.71
C ASP A 12 10.63 10.06 7.03
N PRO A 13 11.55 9.07 6.98
CA PRO A 13 12.24 8.57 8.18
C PRO A 13 13.24 9.57 8.76
N ARG A 14 13.58 10.65 8.05
CA ARG A 14 14.56 11.66 8.50
C ARG A 14 13.90 12.82 9.24
N SER A 15 12.58 12.92 9.15
CA SER A 15 11.83 13.90 9.93
C SER A 15 11.81 13.46 11.39
N TYR A 16 12.23 14.36 12.29
CA TYR A 16 12.36 14.12 13.72
C TYR A 16 11.07 13.63 14.41
N LEU A 17 9.90 13.93 13.84
CA LEU A 17 8.58 13.56 14.38
C LEU A 17 7.84 12.51 13.54
N GLY A 18 8.49 11.92 12.54
CA GLY A 18 7.81 11.09 11.53
C GLY A 18 7.01 11.96 10.57
N GLY A 19 7.63 12.29 9.44
CA GLY A 19 7.07 13.21 8.46
C GLY A 19 6.39 12.50 7.30
N ARG A 20 5.74 13.28 6.44
CA ARG A 20 5.34 12.85 5.11
C ARG A 20 6.17 13.62 4.09
N TYR A 21 6.77 12.91 3.14
CA TYR A 21 7.43 13.51 2.00
C TYR A 21 6.48 14.47 1.27
N PRO A 22 7.00 15.62 0.78
CA PRO A 22 6.25 16.50 -0.10
C PRO A 22 5.67 15.74 -1.29
N ARG A 23 4.56 16.25 -1.85
CA ARG A 23 3.88 15.62 -2.99
C ARG A 23 4.84 15.31 -4.14
N SER A 24 5.72 16.23 -4.52
CA SER A 24 6.69 16.06 -5.61
C SER A 24 7.79 15.01 -5.35
N VAL A 25 7.93 14.55 -4.10
CA VAL A 25 8.99 13.60 -3.72
C VAL A 25 8.47 12.17 -3.62
N ARG A 26 7.20 11.97 -3.29
CA ARG A 26 6.59 10.63 -3.20
C ARG A 26 6.25 10.10 -4.61
N TRP A 27 6.37 8.79 -4.82
CA TRP A 27 6.12 8.19 -6.15
C TRP A 27 4.68 8.40 -6.64
N THR A 28 3.69 8.38 -5.73
CA THR A 28 2.30 8.69 -6.10
C THR A 28 2.15 10.11 -6.62
N GLY A 29 2.94 11.07 -6.13
CA GLY A 29 2.87 12.45 -6.60
C GLY A 29 3.59 12.66 -7.93
N ARG A 30 4.61 11.85 -8.25
CA ARG A 30 5.16 11.80 -9.60
C ARG A 30 4.15 11.31 -10.63
N LEU A 31 3.33 10.31 -10.28
CA LEU A 31 2.21 9.89 -11.13
C LEU A 31 1.19 11.03 -11.33
N GLU A 32 0.93 11.82 -10.28
CA GLU A 32 0.06 13.00 -10.40
C GLU A 32 0.67 14.07 -11.32
N GLU A 33 1.99 14.27 -11.28
CA GLU A 33 2.72 15.17 -12.20
C GLU A 33 2.69 14.68 -13.65
N ASP A 34 2.65 13.36 -13.86
CA ASP A 34 2.49 12.72 -15.17
C ASP A 34 1.03 12.72 -15.67
N GLY A 35 0.11 13.40 -14.97
CA GLY A 35 -1.25 13.64 -15.40
C GLY A 35 -2.30 12.62 -14.91
N TRP A 36 -1.93 11.71 -14.00
CA TRP A 36 -2.86 10.75 -13.43
C TRP A 36 -3.66 11.33 -12.26
N GLU A 37 -4.95 11.00 -12.16
CA GLU A 37 -5.72 11.19 -10.94
C GLU A 37 -5.37 10.07 -9.95
N VAL A 38 -4.66 10.41 -8.87
CA VAL A 38 -4.15 9.41 -7.92
C VAL A 38 -4.87 9.46 -6.59
N PHE A 39 -5.60 8.38 -6.30
CA PHE A 39 -6.06 8.07 -4.95
C PHE A 39 -4.93 7.35 -4.19
N ASN A 40 -4.13 8.12 -3.44
CA ASN A 40 -3.09 7.57 -2.56
C ASN A 40 -3.74 7.01 -1.29
N GLN A 41 -3.77 5.68 -1.19
CA GLN A 41 -4.25 4.95 -0.03
C GLN A 41 -3.13 4.15 0.66
N GLY A 42 -2.01 4.83 0.90
CA GLY A 42 -0.91 4.32 1.71
C GLY A 42 -1.14 4.51 3.22
N GLU A 43 -0.82 3.49 4.01
CA GLU A 43 -0.97 3.50 5.48
C GLU A 43 0.29 2.94 6.16
N ASN A 44 0.86 3.71 7.09
CA ASN A 44 2.07 3.28 7.78
C ASN A 44 1.84 1.99 8.57
N GLY A 45 2.75 1.03 8.42
CA GLY A 45 2.68 -0.24 9.13
C GLY A 45 1.72 -1.27 8.54
N ARG A 46 0.99 -0.96 7.46
CA ARG A 46 0.08 -1.90 6.81
C ARG A 46 0.83 -3.11 6.25
N SER A 47 0.31 -4.30 6.56
CA SER A 47 0.75 -5.59 6.04
C SER A 47 -0.24 -6.11 5.00
N ILE A 48 0.09 -7.20 4.30
CA ILE A 48 -0.85 -7.86 3.40
C ILE A 48 -2.04 -8.41 4.21
N PRO A 49 -3.31 -8.11 3.86
CA PRO A 49 -4.47 -8.69 4.51
C PRO A 49 -4.43 -10.24 4.49
N ARG A 50 -4.65 -10.89 5.63
CA ARG A 50 -4.51 -12.36 5.78
C ARG A 50 -5.84 -13.04 6.04
N LEU A 51 -6.74 -12.34 6.73
CA LEU A 51 -8.06 -12.82 7.12
C LEU A 51 -9.10 -12.26 6.15
N ASP A 52 -10.17 -13.03 5.92
CA ASP A 52 -11.17 -12.66 4.90
C ASP A 52 -11.84 -11.30 5.21
N PHE A 53 -12.07 -10.99 6.48
CA PHE A 53 -12.61 -9.67 6.87
C PHE A 53 -11.63 -8.52 6.59
N GLU A 54 -10.32 -8.75 6.64
CA GLU A 54 -9.31 -7.73 6.32
C GLU A 54 -9.27 -7.50 4.80
N ILE A 55 -9.41 -8.58 4.01
CA ILE A 55 -9.53 -8.49 2.56
C ILE A 55 -10.80 -7.70 2.20
N GLU A 56 -11.96 -8.05 2.78
CA GLU A 56 -13.21 -7.32 2.56
C GLU A 56 -13.08 -5.83 2.91
N ALA A 57 -12.48 -5.50 4.06
CA ALA A 57 -12.25 -4.12 4.47
C ALA A 57 -11.33 -3.38 3.47
N ALA A 58 -10.28 -4.03 2.98
CA ALA A 58 -9.40 -3.46 1.97
C ALA A 58 -10.13 -3.20 0.64
N VAL A 59 -10.97 -4.13 0.20
CA VAL A 59 -11.80 -3.98 -1.01
C VAL A 59 -12.82 -2.86 -0.86
N GLN A 60 -13.47 -2.77 0.31
CA GLN A 60 -14.41 -1.67 0.60
C GLN A 60 -13.73 -0.30 0.69
N SER A 61 -12.42 -0.26 0.96
CA SER A 61 -11.63 0.98 0.95
C SER A 61 -11.34 1.50 -0.47
N VAL A 62 -11.56 0.67 -1.50
CA VAL A 62 -11.44 1.10 -2.89
C VAL A 62 -12.50 2.17 -3.16
N PRO A 63 -12.12 3.36 -3.69
CA PRO A 63 -13.06 4.43 -3.96
C PRO A 63 -14.23 3.95 -4.83
N LYS A 64 -15.45 4.41 -4.51
CA LYS A 64 -16.66 4.15 -5.32
C LYS A 64 -16.50 4.52 -6.78
N ALA A 65 -15.57 5.44 -7.08
CA ALA A 65 -15.21 5.86 -8.42
C ALA A 65 -14.65 4.72 -9.31
N ARG A 66 -14.29 3.56 -8.74
CA ARG A 66 -13.71 2.39 -9.45
C ARG A 66 -12.48 2.77 -10.29
N PRO A 67 -11.28 2.71 -9.71
CA PRO A 67 -10.08 3.16 -10.41
C PRO A 67 -9.81 2.32 -11.67
N ASP A 68 -9.36 2.96 -12.76
CA ASP A 68 -8.95 2.26 -13.98
C ASP A 68 -7.74 1.34 -13.75
N ILE A 69 -6.87 1.73 -12.82
CA ILE A 69 -5.66 0.99 -12.45
C ILE A 69 -5.59 0.91 -10.93
N LEU A 70 -5.41 -0.30 -10.40
CA LEU A 70 -5.04 -0.54 -9.01
C LEU A 70 -3.57 -0.95 -8.94
N THR A 71 -2.79 -0.22 -8.15
CA THR A 71 -1.43 -0.61 -7.75
C THR A 71 -1.44 -1.04 -6.30
N VAL A 72 -0.91 -2.22 -6.01
CA VAL A 72 -0.72 -2.73 -4.65
C VAL A 72 0.78 -2.84 -4.37
N MET A 73 1.24 -2.19 -3.30
CA MET A 73 2.64 -2.30 -2.83
C MET A 73 2.65 -2.55 -1.32
N LEU A 74 2.78 -3.83 -0.95
CA LEU A 74 2.81 -4.34 0.43
C LEU A 74 3.83 -5.49 0.55
N GLY A 75 4.12 -5.88 1.80
CA GLY A 75 5.01 -6.99 2.12
C GLY A 75 6.21 -6.60 3.00
N SER A 76 6.59 -5.33 3.03
CA SER A 76 7.68 -4.84 3.90
C SER A 76 7.39 -5.11 5.37
N ASN A 77 6.18 -4.78 5.82
CA ASN A 77 5.78 -4.97 7.21
C ASN A 77 5.59 -6.45 7.56
N ASP A 78 5.15 -7.29 6.63
CA ASP A 78 5.06 -8.73 6.84
C ASP A 78 6.42 -9.35 7.16
N LEU A 79 7.47 -8.95 6.44
CA LEU A 79 8.83 -9.44 6.65
C LEU A 79 9.48 -8.87 7.91
N LEU A 80 9.18 -7.62 8.26
CA LEU A 80 9.75 -6.96 9.44
C LEU A 80 9.07 -7.36 10.75
N GLN A 81 7.76 -7.57 10.74
CA GLN A 81 6.96 -7.79 11.95
C GLN A 81 6.75 -9.27 12.28
N CYS A 82 6.95 -10.18 11.32
CA CYS A 82 6.80 -11.62 11.53
C CYS A 82 8.15 -12.33 11.33
N PRO A 83 8.97 -12.49 12.39
CA PRO A 83 10.22 -13.24 12.32
C PRO A 83 10.00 -14.66 11.76
N GLY A 84 10.75 -15.03 10.72
CA GLY A 84 10.66 -16.33 10.07
C GLY A 84 9.64 -16.42 8.92
N LEU A 85 8.87 -15.36 8.66
CA LEU A 85 8.06 -15.28 7.45
C LEU A 85 8.98 -15.09 6.23
N THR A 86 8.80 -15.95 5.23
CA THR A 86 9.66 -15.95 4.03
C THR A 86 9.05 -15.10 2.92
N ALA A 87 9.88 -14.60 2.00
CA ALA A 87 9.42 -13.91 0.80
C ALA A 87 8.41 -14.74 -0.01
N ARG A 88 8.57 -16.08 -0.03
CA ARG A 88 7.61 -17.00 -0.65
C ARG A 88 6.23 -16.89 -0.02
N VAL A 89 6.13 -16.97 1.31
CA VAL A 89 4.84 -16.86 2.03
C VAL A 89 4.21 -15.48 1.82
N CYS A 90 5.03 -14.42 1.78
CA CYS A 90 4.55 -13.08 1.46
C CYS A 90 3.94 -13.00 0.04
N GLY A 91 4.59 -13.64 -0.95
CA GLY A 91 4.05 -13.78 -2.30
C GLY A 91 2.71 -14.54 -2.33
N GLU A 92 2.62 -15.68 -1.64
CA GLU A 92 1.38 -16.47 -1.53
C GLU A 92 0.22 -15.66 -0.91
N GLN A 93 0.51 -14.82 0.08
CA GLN A 93 -0.48 -13.92 0.66
C GLN A 93 -0.94 -12.84 -0.33
N MET A 94 -0.02 -12.26 -1.10
CA MET A 94 -0.35 -11.30 -2.15
C MET A 94 -1.23 -11.94 -3.23
N GLU A 95 -0.90 -13.16 -3.67
CA GLU A 95 -1.68 -13.92 -4.64
C GLU A 95 -3.11 -14.21 -4.16
N ARG A 96 -3.31 -14.44 -2.85
CA ARG A 96 -4.65 -14.59 -2.28
C ARG A 96 -5.42 -13.27 -2.23
N PHE A 97 -4.73 -12.15 -2.04
CA PHE A 97 -5.33 -10.83 -1.92
C PHE A 97 -5.82 -10.26 -3.28
N LEU A 98 -5.00 -10.34 -4.33
CA LEU A 98 -5.27 -9.71 -5.63
C LEU A 98 -6.57 -10.12 -6.35
N PRO A 99 -7.05 -11.38 -6.29
CA PRO A 99 -8.31 -11.77 -6.94
C PRO A 99 -9.55 -11.07 -6.38
N HIS A 100 -9.42 -10.47 -5.20
CA HIS A 100 -10.52 -9.78 -4.51
C HIS A 100 -10.48 -8.26 -4.71
N SER A 101 -9.39 -7.71 -5.27
CA SER A 101 -9.11 -6.28 -5.34
C SER A 101 -9.54 -5.60 -6.65
#